data_AF-A0A926CJH1-F1
#
_entry.id   AF-A0A926CJH1-F1
#
_cell.length_a   1.000
_cell.length_b   1.000
_cell.length_c   1.000
_cell.angle_alpha   90.00
_cell.angle_beta   90.00
_cell.angle_gamma   90.00
#
_symmetry.space_group_name_H-M   'P 1'
#
loop_
_entity.id
_entity.type
_entity.pdbx_description
1 polymer ?
#
loop_
_entity_poly.entity_id
_entity_poly.type
_entity_poly.pdbx_seq_one_letter_code
_entity_poly.pdbx_strand_id
1 'polypeptide(L)'
;MEEQQTESPDSAELTLIYIAKKLKEAVALEELLTAAAIEYHVEPDTYRGGIIFATERIGAFFYVDPSDVGQAHDLLKKNSYKPYELGG
;
A
#
# COMPACT_ATOMS: atom_id res chain seq x y z
N MET A 1 -2.60 33.70 -27.40
CA MET A 1 -2.74 33.46 -25.95
C MET A 1 -3.50 32.17 -25.86
N GLU A 2 -2.77 31.07 -25.73
CA GLU A 2 -3.38 29.75 -25.59
C GLU A 2 -3.01 29.30 -24.18
N GLU A 3 -4.04 29.15 -23.36
CA GLU A 3 -3.98 28.86 -21.96
C GLU A 3 -3.30 27.50 -21.80
N GLN A 4 -2.03 27.52 -21.34
CA GLN A 4 -1.33 26.30 -20.96
C GLN A 4 -2.05 25.72 -19.75
N GLN A 5 -2.89 24.75 -20.05
CA GLN A 5 -3.50 23.81 -19.13
C GLN A 5 -2.48 23.43 -18.06
N THR A 6 -2.78 23.77 -16.81
CA THR A 6 -2.03 23.34 -15.64
C THR A 6 -2.18 21.83 -15.53
N GLU A 7 -1.33 21.09 -16.23
CA GLU A 7 -1.02 19.71 -15.88
C GLU A 7 -0.33 19.82 -14.52
N SER A 8 -0.98 19.35 -13.45
CA SER A 8 -0.32 19.15 -12.16
C SER A 8 0.39 17.80 -12.27
N PRO A 9 1.72 17.72 -12.48
CA PRO A 9 2.41 16.46 -12.74
C PRO A 9 2.84 15.78 -11.43
N ASP A 10 1.96 15.73 -10.42
CA ASP A 10 2.34 15.29 -9.06
C ASP A 10 1.27 14.40 -8.42
N SER A 11 0.64 13.51 -9.18
CA SER A 11 0.20 12.23 -8.60
C SER A 11 1.33 11.25 -8.83
N ALA A 12 2.32 11.24 -7.93
CA ALA A 12 3.19 10.09 -7.82
C ALA A 12 2.27 8.87 -7.70
N GLU A 13 2.28 7.99 -8.71
CA GLU A 13 1.44 6.80 -8.75
C GLU A 13 1.98 5.83 -7.68
N LEU A 14 1.59 6.08 -6.42
CA LEU A 14 2.01 5.28 -5.29
C LEU A 14 1.59 3.84 -5.53
N THR A 15 2.52 2.92 -5.31
CA THR A 15 2.30 1.50 -5.58
C THR A 15 1.82 0.79 -4.33
N LEU A 16 0.69 0.12 -4.42
CA LEU A 16 0.15 -0.71 -3.34
C LEU A 16 1.06 -1.90 -3.07
N ILE A 17 1.62 -1.98 -1.87
CA ILE A 17 2.54 -3.05 -1.44
C ILE A 17 1.89 -4.07 -0.52
N TYR A 18 0.83 -3.71 0.21
CA TYR A 18 0.19 -4.61 1.16
C TYR A 18 -1.23 -4.14 1.53
N ILE A 19 -2.12 -5.09 1.81
CA ILE A 19 -3.46 -4.82 2.36
C ILE A 19 -3.58 -5.55 3.69
N ALA A 20 -3.52 -4.79 4.80
CA ALA A 20 -3.70 -5.32 6.13
C ALA A 20 -5.20 -5.53 6.42
N LYS A 21 -5.58 -6.77 6.72
CA LYS A 21 -6.97 -7.16 7.00
C LYS A 21 -7.37 -6.96 8.45
N LYS A 22 -6.41 -6.69 9.33
CA LYS A 22 -6.58 -6.51 10.78
C LYS A 22 -5.81 -5.27 11.22
N LEU A 23 -6.37 -4.51 12.16
CA LEU A 23 -5.72 -3.33 12.72
C LEU A 23 -4.36 -3.64 13.34
N LYS A 24 -4.22 -4.79 14.03
CA LYS A 24 -2.93 -5.23 14.57
C LYS A 24 -1.86 -5.46 13.50
N GLU A 25 -2.26 -5.96 12.33
CA GLU A 25 -1.32 -6.15 11.20
C GLU A 25 -0.92 -4.81 10.58
N ALA A 26 -1.87 -3.86 10.48
CA ALA A 26 -1.60 -2.52 9.99
C ALA A 26 -0.57 -1.81 10.86
N VAL A 27 -0.79 -1.75 12.18
CA VAL A 27 0.12 -1.11 13.13
C VAL A 27 1.51 -1.75 13.08
N ALA A 28 1.60 -3.08 13.04
CA ALA A 28 2.88 -3.76 12.94
C ALA A 28 3.64 -3.43 11.65
N LEU A 29 2.92 -3.25 10.53
CA LEU A 29 3.53 -2.89 9.26
C LEU A 29 3.99 -1.42 9.23
N GLU A 30 3.19 -0.51 9.79
CA GLU A 30 3.58 0.89 9.97
C GLU A 30 4.88 1.03 10.77
N GLU A 31 4.98 0.31 11.89
CA GLU A 31 6.19 0.29 12.72
C GLU A 31 7.40 -0.25 11.94
N LEU A 32 7.22 -1.29 11.12
CA LEU A 32 8.28 -1.86 10.30
C LEU A 32 8.77 -0.89 9.22
N LEU A 33 7.84 -0.24 8.49
CA LEU A 33 8.17 0.72 7.45
C LEU A 33 8.84 1.97 8.03
N THR A 34 8.32 2.47 9.16
CA THR A 34 8.91 3.58 9.91
C THR A 34 10.32 3.25 10.40
N ALA A 35 10.52 2.05 10.97
CA ALA A 35 11.84 1.61 11.44
C ALA A 35 12.85 1.42 10.29
N ALA A 36 12.36 1.11 9.09
CA ALA A 36 13.17 1.03 7.87
C ALA A 36 13.39 2.39 7.17
N ALA A 37 12.84 3.48 7.71
CA ALA A 37 12.84 4.81 7.12
C ALA A 37 12.30 4.84 5.67
N ILE A 38 11.30 3.99 5.39
CA ILE A 38 10.60 3.94 4.10
C ILE A 38 9.40 4.88 4.17
N GLU A 39 9.26 5.78 3.20
CA GLU A 39 8.07 6.61 3.08
C GLU A 39 6.88 5.77 2.59
N TYR A 40 5.78 5.83 3.34
CA TYR A 40 4.57 5.08 3.04
C TYR A 40 3.32 5.93 3.22
N HIS A 41 2.28 5.57 2.48
CA HIS A 41 0.95 6.11 2.59
C HIS A 41 -0.02 4.99 2.99
N VAL A 42 -0.91 5.28 3.94
CA VAL A 42 -1.90 4.30 4.42
C VAL A 42 -3.30 4.86 4.24
N GLU A 43 -4.15 4.13 3.53
CA GLU A 43 -5.56 4.49 3.34
C GLU A 43 -6.47 3.36 3.85
N PRO A 44 -7.48 3.68 4.67
CA PRO A 44 -8.51 2.72 5.02
C PRO A 44 -9.50 2.58 3.85
N ASP A 45 -9.54 1.40 3.22
CA ASP A 45 -10.44 1.13 2.09
C ASP A 45 -11.16 -0.22 2.27
N THR A 46 -12.26 -0.43 1.55
CA THR A 46 -13.08 -1.63 1.66
C THR A 46 -12.67 -2.68 0.63
N TYR A 47 -12.23 -3.85 1.11
CA TYR A 47 -12.00 -4.99 0.23
C TYR A 47 -13.14 -6.00 0.33
N ARG A 48 -13.49 -6.59 -0.82
CA ARG A 48 -14.41 -7.72 -0.89
C ARG A 48 -13.64 -9.01 -0.63
N GLY A 49 -13.81 -9.58 0.55
CA GLY A 49 -13.14 -10.82 0.94
C GLY A 49 -14.08 -11.82 1.58
N GLY A 50 -14.38 -12.91 0.88
CA GLY A 50 -15.13 -14.05 1.41
C GLY A 50 -15.67 -14.97 0.31
N ILE A 51 -15.34 -16.27 0.38
CA ILE A 51 -15.81 -17.28 -0.59
C ILE A 51 -17.25 -17.74 -0.27
N ILE A 52 -17.73 -17.52 0.96
CA ILE A 52 -19.06 -17.99 1.42
C ILE A 52 -20.00 -16.83 1.81
N PHE A 53 -19.46 -15.73 2.35
CA PHE A 53 -20.21 -14.51 2.69
C PHE A 53 -19.41 -13.31 2.21
N ALA A 54 -19.89 -12.61 1.18
CA ALA A 54 -19.30 -11.35 0.73
C ALA A 54 -19.60 -10.26 1.77
N THR A 55 -18.83 -10.23 2.86
CA THR A 55 -18.87 -9.14 3.83
C THR A 55 -17.87 -8.09 3.41
N GLU A 56 -18.34 -6.84 3.25
CA GLU A 56 -17.48 -5.69 3.04
C GLU A 56 -16.66 -5.47 4.32
N ARG A 57 -15.32 -5.56 4.20
CA ARG A 57 -14.41 -5.36 5.33
C ARG A 57 -13.49 -4.19 5.02
N ILE A 58 -13.31 -3.33 6.01
CA ILE A 58 -12.34 -2.25 5.96
C ILE A 58 -10.96 -2.86 6.23
N GLY A 59 -10.03 -2.68 5.30
CA GLY A 59 -8.61 -2.98 5.45
C GLY A 59 -7.78 -1.70 5.39
N ALA A 60 -6.53 -1.78 5.83
CA ALA A 60 -5.57 -0.69 5.63
C ALA A 60 -4.68 -1.02 4.42
N PHE A 61 -4.69 -0.13 3.43
CA PHE A 61 -3.98 -0.27 2.16
C PHE A 61 -2.71 0.55 2.27
N PHE A 62 -1.57 -0.11 2.08
CA PHE A 62 -0.25 0.48 2.20
C PHE A 62 0.34 0.71 0.83
N TYR A 63 0.61 1.97 0.52
CA TYR A 63 1.25 2.40 -0.70
C TYR A 63 2.63 2.99 -0.40
N VAL A 64 3.56 2.85 -1.33
CA VAL A 64 4.89 3.48 -1.25
C VAL A 64 5.27 4.07 -2.60
N ASP A 65 6.29 4.90 -2.63
CA ASP A 65 6.86 5.38 -3.89
C ASP A 65 7.35 4.20 -4.74
N PRO A 66 7.13 4.18 -6.07
CA PRO A 66 7.64 3.13 -6.96
C PRO A 66 9.15 2.88 -6.81
N SER A 67 9.93 3.88 -6.43
CA SER A 67 11.37 3.76 -6.16
C SER A 67 11.68 2.90 -4.93
N ASP A 68 10.79 2.89 -3.95
CA ASP A 68 10.94 2.17 -2.67
C ASP A 68 10.22 0.81 -2.63
N VAL A 69 9.39 0.49 -3.64
CA VAL A 69 8.69 -0.81 -3.75
C VAL A 69 9.65 -1.99 -3.59
N GLY A 70 10.84 -1.91 -4.21
CA GLY A 70 11.85 -2.97 -4.10
C GLY A 70 12.30 -3.20 -2.66
N GLN A 71 12.56 -2.12 -1.91
CA GLN A 71 12.94 -2.18 -0.51
C GLN A 71 11.79 -2.67 0.37
N ALA A 72 10.58 -2.15 0.14
CA ALA A 72 9.38 -2.52 0.87
C ALA A 72 9.02 -4.01 0.68
N HIS A 73 9.12 -4.52 -0.56
CA HIS A 73 8.90 -5.94 -0.86
C HIS A 73 9.92 -6.84 -0.16
N ASP A 74 11.20 -6.45 -0.15
CA ASP A 74 12.24 -7.21 0.55
C ASP A 74 12.00 -7.22 2.07
N LEU A 75 11.62 -6.07 2.65
CA LEU A 75 11.25 -5.95 4.06
C LEU A 75 10.04 -6.82 4.42
N LEU A 76 8.99 -6.79 3.59
CA LEU A 76 7.79 -7.62 3.74
C LEU A 76 8.13 -9.11 3.69
N LYS A 77 8.90 -9.54 2.68
CA LYS A 77 9.35 -10.94 2.51
C LYS A 77 10.19 -11.41 3.71
N LYS A 78 11.10 -10.57 4.21
CA LYS A 78 11.90 -10.84 5.42
C LYS A 78 11.04 -11.02 6.68
N ASN A 79 9.94 -10.29 6.79
CA ASN A 79 9.02 -10.35 7.92
C ASN A 79 7.86 -11.36 7.70
N SER A 80 7.98 -12.26 6.71
CA SER A 80 6.97 -13.28 6.37
C SER A 80 5.60 -12.74 5.91
N TYR A 81 5.55 -11.48 5.46
CA TYR A 81 4.37 -10.91 4.79
C TYR A 81 4.39 -11.24 3.30
N LYS A 82 3.19 -11.38 2.70
CA LYS A 82 3.04 -11.55 1.25
C LYS A 82 2.86 -10.18 0.62
N PRO A 83 3.87 -9.63 -0.08
CA PRO A 83 3.69 -8.37 -0.79
C PRO A 83 2.61 -8.51 -1.87
N TYR A 84 1.91 -7.41 -2.11
CA TYR A 84 0.95 -7.29 -3.19
C TYR A 84 1.71 -7.03 -4.49
N GLU A 85 1.89 -8.07 -5.29
CA GLU A 85 2.48 -7.96 -6.62
C GLU A 85 1.32 -7.74 -7.61
N LEU A 86 1.15 -6.51 -8.11
CA LEU A 86 0.21 -6.22 -9.19
C LEU A 86 0.76 -6.82 -10.51
N GLY A 87 0.76 -8.14 -10.63
CA GLY A 87 1.27 -8.83 -11.80
C GLY A 87 1.64 -10.29 -11.55
N GLY A 88 0.69 -11.18 -11.85
CA GLY A 88 0.89 -12.61 -12.06
C GLY A 88 -0.12 -13.11 -13.08
#